data_AF-A0A0T1RZG2-F1
#
_entry.id   AF-A0A0T1RZG2-F1
#
_cell.length_a   1.000
_cell.length_b   1.000
_cell.length_c   1.000
_cell.angle_alpha   90.00
_cell.angle_beta   90.00
_cell.angle_gamma   90.00
#
_symmetry.space_group_name_H-M   'P 1'
#
loop_
_entity.id
_entity.type
_entity.pdbx_description
1 polymer ?
#
loop_
_entity_poly.entity_id
_entity_poly.type
_entity_poly.pdbx_seq_one_letter_code
_entity_poly.pdbx_strand_id
1 'polypeptide(L)'
;MACDLWLVPLVDVLCHSPDNPFAEEIAAYDAVLTASGLPTVPVYAYMPGLSGDVAPIAGFDYEALHFLRRAYLLQVCGLPVEPVGELGGDYEQLLEMFEATAQQSHLVWHYDHAGAYVPVDFPVPLASDELLEGGGPLGSSYGLLRELEFVAPSIGIDPRNPPAAPAAPERPTSLEEPAEAPPYDGHPFARERHVWLGLHAAATRSLAQGSMIILS
;
A
#
# COMPACT_ATOMS: atom_id res chain seq x y z
N MET A 1 -11.05 6.62 11.53
CA MET A 1 -9.64 6.22 11.67
C MET A 1 -8.95 6.55 10.37
N ALA A 2 -7.76 7.14 10.45
CA ALA A 2 -6.89 7.33 9.31
C ALA A 2 -6.07 6.06 9.03
N CYS A 3 -5.54 5.99 7.82
CA CYS A 3 -4.46 5.10 7.43
C CYS A 3 -3.33 5.99 6.89
N ASP A 4 -2.19 5.98 7.58
CA ASP A 4 -0.99 6.67 7.14
C ASP A 4 -0.08 5.71 6.39
N LEU A 5 0.47 6.18 5.27
CA LEU A 5 1.51 5.50 4.52
C LEU A 5 2.85 6.08 4.90
N TRP A 6 3.79 5.21 5.24
CA TRP A 6 5.17 5.57 5.54
C TRP A 6 6.11 5.02 4.49
N LEU A 7 7.12 5.82 4.13
CA LEU A 7 8.29 5.30 3.41
C LEU A 7 9.41 5.06 4.41
N VAL A 8 9.89 3.83 4.47
CA VAL A 8 11.05 3.43 5.28
C VAL A 8 12.22 3.15 4.34
N PRO A 9 13.24 4.03 4.29
CA PRO A 9 14.41 3.84 3.44
C PRO A 9 15.16 2.56 3.79
N LEU A 10 15.38 1.67 2.83
CA LEU A 10 16.15 0.44 3.04
C LEU A 10 17.64 0.71 2.80
N VAL A 11 18.21 1.62 3.59
CA VAL A 11 19.62 2.00 3.51
C VAL A 11 20.42 1.40 4.65
N ASP A 12 21.68 1.06 4.38
CA ASP A 12 22.61 0.45 5.33
C ASP A 12 22.70 1.18 6.68
N VAL A 13 22.70 2.52 6.68
CA VAL A 13 22.75 3.34 7.90
C VAL A 13 21.55 3.07 8.82
N LEU A 14 20.36 2.83 8.26
CA LEU A 14 19.19 2.47 9.05
C LEU A 14 19.18 0.98 9.36
N CYS A 15 19.32 0.13 8.33
CA CYS A 15 19.14 -1.31 8.45
C CYS A 15 20.22 -2.01 9.31
N HIS A 16 21.45 -1.46 9.37
CA HIS A 16 22.52 -1.98 10.22
C HIS A 16 22.65 -1.24 11.56
N SER A 17 21.77 -0.27 11.84
CA SER A 17 21.72 0.36 13.16
C SER A 17 21.29 -0.69 14.19
N PRO A 18 21.98 -0.81 15.35
CA PRO A 18 21.52 -1.67 16.43
C PRO A 18 20.15 -1.26 16.99
N ASP A 19 19.76 -0.01 16.76
CA ASP A 19 18.48 0.57 17.19
C ASP A 19 17.45 0.62 16.04
N ASN A 20 17.65 -0.15 14.96
CA ASN A 20 16.69 -0.21 13.86
C ASN A 20 15.34 -0.75 14.36
N PRO A 21 14.27 0.07 14.38
CA PRO A 21 12.99 -0.36 14.92
C PRO A 21 12.27 -1.38 14.03
N PHE A 22 12.75 -1.60 12.80
CA PHE A 22 12.17 -2.54 11.84
C PHE A 22 12.98 -3.83 11.68
N ALA A 23 13.96 -4.09 12.56
CA ALA A 23 14.88 -5.21 12.38
C ALA A 23 14.17 -6.57 12.45
N GLU A 24 13.19 -6.71 13.36
CA GLU A 24 12.42 -7.95 13.52
C GLU A 24 11.50 -8.18 12.33
N GLU A 25 10.79 -7.15 11.87
CA GLU A 25 9.93 -7.21 10.69
C GLU A 25 10.71 -7.55 9.42
N ILE A 26 11.87 -6.92 9.20
CA ILE A 26 12.73 -7.21 8.05
C ILE A 26 13.21 -8.66 8.10
N ALA A 27 13.56 -9.20 9.27
CA ALA A 27 13.96 -10.59 9.41
C ALA A 27 12.83 -11.57 9.07
N ALA A 28 11.59 -11.25 9.48
CA ALA A 28 10.40 -12.03 9.12
C ALA A 28 10.13 -11.97 7.60
N TYR A 29 10.29 -10.79 6.97
CA TYR A 29 10.16 -10.63 5.53
C TYR A 29 11.22 -11.43 4.77
N ASP A 30 12.48 -11.38 5.21
CA ASP A 30 13.58 -12.15 4.61
C ASP A 30 13.33 -13.66 4.70
N ALA A 31 12.77 -14.14 5.81
CA ALA A 31 12.41 -15.53 5.98
C ALA A 31 11.35 -15.99 4.97
N VAL A 32 10.25 -15.23 4.80
CA VAL A 32 9.18 -15.60 3.85
C VAL A 32 9.64 -15.48 2.39
N LEU A 33 10.44 -14.46 2.07
CA LEU A 33 11.00 -14.27 0.73
C LEU A 33 11.93 -15.43 0.37
N THR A 34 12.84 -15.78 1.27
CA THR A 34 13.80 -16.90 1.07
C THR A 34 13.07 -18.23 0.94
N ALA A 35 12.07 -18.49 1.78
CA ALA A 35 11.25 -19.70 1.69
C ALA A 35 10.50 -19.81 0.34
N SER A 36 10.19 -18.67 -0.27
CA SER A 36 9.54 -18.56 -1.59
C SER A 36 10.52 -18.53 -2.76
N GLY A 37 11.83 -18.69 -2.51
CA GLY A 37 12.87 -18.68 -3.54
C GLY A 37 13.19 -17.29 -4.11
N LEU A 38 12.83 -16.23 -3.38
CA LEU A 38 13.04 -14.83 -3.74
C LEU A 38 14.27 -14.26 -3.02
N PRO A 39 14.86 -13.15 -3.53
CA PRO A 39 15.88 -12.42 -2.78
C PRO A 39 15.30 -11.81 -1.50
N THR A 40 16.16 -11.62 -0.51
CA THR A 40 15.87 -10.87 0.72
C THR A 40 15.54 -9.40 0.41
N VAL A 41 14.99 -8.70 1.40
CA VAL A 41 14.74 -7.27 1.33
C VAL A 41 16.06 -6.55 0.96
N PRO A 42 16.08 -5.77 -0.13
CA PRO A 42 17.32 -5.17 -0.60
C PRO A 42 17.73 -4.03 0.33
N VAL A 43 18.96 -4.06 0.81
CA VAL A 43 19.58 -2.97 1.57
C VAL A 43 20.59 -2.26 0.67
N TYR A 44 20.37 -0.97 0.45
CA TYR A 44 21.19 -0.14 -0.41
C TYR A 44 22.27 0.57 0.40
N ALA A 45 23.47 0.68 -0.18
CA ALA A 45 24.50 1.54 0.41
C ALA A 45 24.02 3.00 0.38
N TYR A 46 24.22 3.73 1.48
CA TYR A 46 23.90 5.14 1.55
C TYR A 46 24.48 5.93 0.36
N MET A 47 23.63 6.68 -0.34
CA MET A 47 24.05 7.65 -1.34
C MET A 47 23.76 9.07 -0.85
N PRO A 48 24.69 10.03 -1.02
CA PRO A 48 24.46 11.43 -0.67
C PRO A 48 23.18 11.96 -1.34
N GLY A 49 22.21 12.40 -0.55
CA GLY A 49 20.91 12.90 -1.01
C GLY A 49 19.73 11.93 -0.82
N LEU A 50 19.98 10.66 -0.48
CA LEU A 50 18.97 9.77 0.11
C LEU A 50 18.97 10.00 1.63
N SER A 51 17.84 10.46 2.18
CA SER A 51 17.68 10.50 3.62
C SER A 51 17.30 9.11 4.14
N GLY A 52 17.82 8.75 5.32
CA GLY A 52 17.33 7.60 6.11
C GLY A 52 16.07 7.93 6.91
N ASP A 53 15.55 9.17 6.79
CA ASP A 53 14.37 9.61 7.52
C ASP A 53 13.14 8.84 7.07
N VAL A 54 12.51 8.18 8.03
CA VAL A 54 11.17 7.64 7.90
C VAL A 54 10.20 8.81 7.90
N ALA A 55 9.38 8.92 6.87
CA ALA A 55 8.44 10.03 6.71
C ALA A 55 7.09 9.54 6.18
N PRO A 56 5.98 10.18 6.61
CA PRO A 56 4.70 9.91 6.00
C PRO A 56 4.74 10.37 4.54
N ILE A 57 4.15 9.58 3.65
CA ILE A 57 4.06 9.89 2.22
C ILE A 57 2.65 10.29 1.80
N ALA A 58 1.64 9.74 2.47
CA ALA A 58 0.24 10.06 2.24
C ALA A 58 -0.57 9.58 3.45
N GLY A 59 -1.78 10.13 3.59
CA GLY A 59 -2.78 9.67 4.55
C GLY A 59 -4.17 9.69 3.92
N PHE A 60 -5.02 8.74 4.29
CA PHE A 60 -6.40 8.70 3.83
C PHE A 60 -7.33 8.10 4.89
N ASP A 61 -8.62 8.38 4.75
CA ASP A 61 -9.63 7.77 5.60
C ASP A 61 -9.66 6.26 5.37
N TYR A 62 -9.77 5.51 6.47
CA TYR A 62 -9.83 4.05 6.44
C TYR A 62 -10.89 3.51 5.46
N GLU A 63 -12.08 4.10 5.48
CA GLU A 63 -13.16 3.70 4.58
C GLU A 63 -12.81 3.96 3.11
N ALA A 64 -12.06 5.03 2.81
CA ALA A 64 -11.64 5.38 1.45
C ALA A 64 -10.76 4.29 0.80
N LEU A 65 -9.94 3.60 1.61
CA LEU A 65 -9.15 2.45 1.13
C LEU A 65 -10.04 1.32 0.60
N HIS A 66 -11.13 1.04 1.30
CA HIS A 66 -12.07 -0.02 0.91
C HIS A 66 -12.83 0.32 -0.38
N PHE A 67 -13.14 1.60 -0.63
CA PHE A 67 -13.69 2.02 -1.93
C PHE A 67 -12.74 1.68 -3.10
N LEU A 68 -11.44 1.94 -2.94
CA LEU A 68 -10.46 1.61 -3.98
C LEU A 68 -10.33 0.09 -4.18
N ARG A 69 -10.27 -0.67 -3.08
CA ARG A 69 -10.20 -2.15 -3.13
C ARG A 69 -11.44 -2.76 -3.77
N ARG A 70 -12.63 -2.22 -3.48
CA ARG A 70 -13.88 -2.58 -4.14
C ARG A 70 -13.79 -2.35 -5.65
N ALA A 71 -13.35 -1.17 -6.08
CA ALA A 71 -13.20 -0.86 -7.51
C ALA A 71 -12.25 -1.84 -8.21
N TYR A 72 -11.12 -2.16 -7.58
CA TYR A 72 -10.18 -3.15 -8.09
C TYR A 72 -10.80 -4.55 -8.19
N LEU A 73 -11.46 -5.04 -7.13
CA LEU A 73 -12.10 -6.36 -7.12
C LEU A 73 -13.19 -6.48 -8.19
N LEU A 74 -14.05 -5.47 -8.33
CA LEU A 74 -15.06 -5.43 -9.39
C LEU A 74 -14.39 -5.53 -10.76
N GLN A 75 -13.37 -4.72 -11.00
CA GLN A 75 -12.70 -4.68 -12.29
C GLN A 75 -11.99 -6.00 -12.64
N VAL A 76 -11.23 -6.58 -11.71
CA VAL A 76 -10.50 -7.84 -11.96
C VAL A 76 -11.46 -9.02 -12.15
N CYS A 77 -12.64 -8.98 -11.53
CA CYS A 77 -13.69 -9.98 -11.71
C CYS A 77 -14.58 -9.71 -12.95
N GLY A 78 -14.30 -8.67 -13.73
CA GLY A 78 -15.06 -8.32 -14.93
C GLY A 78 -16.46 -7.77 -14.64
N LEU A 79 -16.69 -7.26 -13.44
CA LEU A 79 -17.93 -6.63 -13.02
C LEU A 79 -17.89 -5.11 -13.30
N PRO A 80 -19.06 -4.46 -13.50
CA PRO A 80 -19.12 -3.01 -13.67
C PRO A 80 -18.57 -2.27 -12.43
N VAL A 81 -17.70 -1.30 -12.66
CA VAL A 81 -17.21 -0.38 -11.61
C VAL A 81 -18.10 0.85 -11.61
N GLU A 82 -19.09 0.87 -10.73
CA GLU A 82 -19.98 2.01 -10.53
C GLU A 82 -19.65 2.75 -9.23
N PRO A 83 -19.69 4.09 -9.22
CA PRO A 83 -19.45 4.88 -8.02
C PRO A 83 -20.59 4.65 -7.02
N VAL A 84 -20.25 4.53 -5.74
CA VAL A 84 -21.21 4.34 -4.65
C VAL A 84 -21.00 5.40 -3.57
N GLY A 85 -22.08 5.86 -2.95
CA GLY A 85 -22.00 6.88 -1.89
C GLY A 85 -21.51 6.33 -0.55
N GLU A 86 -21.82 5.06 -0.28
CA GLU A 86 -21.48 4.29 0.91
C GLU A 86 -21.17 2.85 0.46
N LEU A 87 -20.24 2.17 1.14
CA LEU A 87 -19.87 0.79 0.79
C LEU A 87 -21.00 -0.22 1.11
N GLY A 88 -21.74 0.02 2.20
CA GLY A 88 -22.70 -0.96 2.72
C GLY A 88 -22.00 -2.29 3.03
N GLY A 89 -22.69 -3.41 2.78
CA GLY A 89 -22.10 -4.76 2.86
C GLY A 89 -21.58 -5.29 1.52
N ASP A 90 -21.53 -4.46 0.48
CA ASP A 90 -21.19 -4.87 -0.89
C ASP A 90 -19.71 -5.30 -0.97
N TYR A 91 -18.83 -4.59 -0.28
CA TYR A 91 -17.41 -4.91 -0.25
C TYR A 91 -17.13 -6.23 0.47
N GLU A 92 -17.74 -6.46 1.63
CA GLU A 92 -17.64 -7.71 2.38
C GLU A 92 -18.19 -8.89 1.56
N GLN A 93 -19.33 -8.70 0.89
CA GLN A 93 -19.90 -9.73 0.01
C GLN A 93 -18.99 -10.03 -1.19
N LEU A 94 -18.32 -9.03 -1.77
CA LEU A 94 -17.33 -9.23 -2.82
C LEU A 94 -16.12 -10.01 -2.32
N LEU A 95 -15.63 -9.72 -1.11
CA LEU A 95 -14.54 -10.48 -0.48
C LEU A 95 -14.93 -11.94 -0.25
N GLU A 96 -16.14 -12.21 0.24
CA GLU A 96 -16.65 -13.58 0.42
C GLU A 96 -16.80 -14.32 -0.92
N MET A 97 -17.33 -13.65 -1.94
CA MET A 97 -17.59 -14.25 -3.26
C MET A 97 -16.31 -14.49 -4.07
N PHE A 98 -15.31 -13.64 -3.91
CA PHE A 98 -14.05 -13.67 -4.67
C PHE A 98 -12.83 -13.83 -3.77
N GLU A 99 -12.95 -14.58 -2.68
CA GLU A 99 -11.89 -14.77 -1.67
C GLU A 99 -10.54 -15.16 -2.30
N ALA A 100 -10.55 -16.15 -3.20
CA ALA A 100 -9.33 -16.61 -3.87
C ALA A 100 -8.68 -15.54 -4.76
N THR A 101 -9.47 -14.66 -5.38
CA THR A 101 -8.97 -13.53 -6.17
C THR A 101 -8.43 -12.44 -5.26
N ALA A 102 -9.13 -12.15 -4.17
CA ALA A 102 -8.71 -11.18 -3.16
C ALA A 102 -7.35 -11.57 -2.58
N GLN A 103 -7.17 -12.84 -2.17
CA GLN A 103 -5.92 -13.39 -1.64
C GLN A 103 -4.74 -13.36 -2.61
N GLN A 104 -4.96 -13.10 -3.90
CA GLN A 104 -3.86 -12.96 -4.87
C GLN A 104 -3.46 -11.51 -5.11
N SER A 105 -4.18 -10.55 -4.54
CA SER A 105 -3.98 -9.12 -4.80
C SER A 105 -3.17 -8.44 -3.72
N HIS A 106 -2.12 -7.72 -4.15
CA HIS A 106 -1.30 -6.87 -3.30
C HIS A 106 -2.08 -5.69 -2.71
N LEU A 107 -3.03 -5.14 -3.45
CA LEU A 107 -3.90 -4.04 -3.01
C LEU A 107 -4.97 -4.50 -2.02
N VAL A 108 -5.53 -5.69 -2.19
CA VAL A 108 -6.74 -6.15 -1.45
C VAL A 108 -6.38 -7.02 -0.24
N TRP A 109 -5.57 -8.07 -0.40
CA TRP A 109 -5.26 -9.00 0.69
C TRP A 109 -4.10 -8.50 1.52
N HIS A 110 -4.40 -7.46 2.29
CA HIS A 110 -3.42 -6.74 3.08
C HIS A 110 -4.11 -6.07 4.27
N TYR A 111 -3.43 -6.00 5.41
CA TYR A 111 -3.98 -5.32 6.58
C TYR A 111 -4.00 -3.81 6.37
N ASP A 112 -5.05 -3.18 6.88
CA ASP A 112 -5.33 -1.75 6.63
C ASP A 112 -4.42 -0.82 7.44
N HIS A 113 -3.89 -1.28 8.58
CA HIS A 113 -3.17 -0.45 9.56
C HIS A 113 -1.91 -1.13 10.12
N ALA A 114 -1.40 -2.17 9.44
CA ALA A 114 -0.21 -2.90 9.89
C ALA A 114 0.58 -3.59 8.78
N GLY A 115 0.12 -3.54 7.53
CA GLY A 115 0.79 -4.28 6.46
C GLY A 115 1.94 -3.52 5.81
N ALA A 116 2.74 -4.26 5.05
CA ALA A 116 3.96 -3.78 4.45
C ALA A 116 4.11 -4.17 2.96
N TYR A 117 4.76 -3.30 2.20
CA TYR A 117 5.22 -3.59 0.84
C TYR A 117 6.73 -3.43 0.73
N VAL A 118 7.39 -4.41 0.12
CA VAL A 118 8.84 -4.37 -0.13
C VAL A 118 9.14 -4.18 -1.63
N PRO A 119 10.27 -3.54 -2.00
CA PRO A 119 10.66 -3.35 -3.40
C PRO A 119 11.29 -4.62 -3.99
N VAL A 120 10.62 -5.76 -3.80
CA VAL A 120 10.95 -7.06 -4.40
C VAL A 120 9.77 -7.49 -5.25
N ASP A 121 10.02 -7.92 -6.49
CA ASP A 121 8.95 -8.32 -7.40
C ASP A 121 8.55 -9.78 -7.16
N PHE A 122 7.28 -9.99 -6.80
CA PHE A 122 6.68 -11.32 -6.68
C PHE A 122 5.19 -11.26 -7.03
N PRO A 123 4.63 -12.37 -7.56
CA PRO A 123 3.35 -12.32 -8.27
C PRO A 123 2.14 -12.15 -7.35
N VAL A 124 2.14 -12.73 -6.16
CA VAL A 124 1.02 -12.71 -5.20
C VAL A 124 1.55 -12.45 -3.78
N PRO A 125 0.77 -11.83 -2.88
CA PRO A 125 1.23 -11.56 -1.52
C PRO A 125 1.72 -12.82 -0.81
N LEU A 126 2.73 -12.68 0.03
CA LEU A 126 3.31 -13.80 0.77
C LEU A 126 2.79 -13.78 2.20
N ALA A 127 2.34 -14.94 2.70
CA ALA A 127 1.90 -15.07 4.08
C ALA A 127 2.60 -16.25 4.76
N SER A 128 2.81 -16.10 6.06
CA SER A 128 3.21 -17.14 7.00
C SER A 128 2.42 -16.92 8.30
N ASP A 129 2.37 -17.92 9.18
CA ASP A 129 1.69 -17.78 10.47
C ASP A 129 2.25 -16.58 11.26
N GLU A 130 3.58 -16.41 11.26
CA GLU A 130 4.28 -15.28 11.89
C GLU A 130 3.85 -13.92 11.31
N LEU A 131 3.72 -13.82 9.98
CA LEU A 131 3.25 -12.57 9.36
C LEU A 131 1.78 -12.29 9.68
N LEU A 132 0.92 -13.32 9.66
CA LEU A 132 -0.51 -13.17 9.94
C LEU A 132 -0.79 -12.78 11.40
N GLU A 133 0.05 -13.20 12.35
CA GLU A 133 -0.01 -12.79 13.76
C GLU A 133 0.39 -11.32 13.98
N GLY A 134 1.17 -10.75 13.06
CA GLY A 134 1.64 -9.36 13.10
C GLY A 134 1.00 -8.48 12.01
N GLY A 135 1.79 -8.17 10.97
CA GLY A 135 1.45 -7.18 9.93
C GLY A 135 0.55 -7.68 8.80
N GLY A 136 0.22 -8.97 8.77
CA GLY A 136 -0.52 -9.59 7.67
C GLY A 136 0.37 -9.96 6.48
N PRO A 137 -0.25 -10.32 5.33
CA PRO A 137 0.48 -10.73 4.14
C PRO A 137 1.46 -9.64 3.65
N LEU A 138 2.67 -10.04 3.29
CA LEU A 138 3.70 -9.18 2.73
C LEU A 138 3.39 -8.87 1.26
N GLY A 139 3.25 -7.59 0.94
CA GLY A 139 3.02 -7.09 -0.40
C GLY A 139 4.31 -6.77 -1.17
N SER A 140 4.20 -6.78 -2.50
CA SER A 140 5.24 -6.31 -3.41
C SER A 140 4.93 -4.88 -3.85
N SER A 141 5.86 -3.93 -3.75
CA SER A 141 5.66 -2.60 -4.32
C SER A 141 5.49 -2.63 -5.85
N TYR A 142 6.09 -3.62 -6.51
CA TYR A 142 5.88 -3.87 -7.95
C TYR A 142 4.47 -4.38 -8.22
N GLY A 143 4.02 -5.36 -7.42
CA GLY A 143 2.67 -5.91 -7.49
C GLY A 143 1.61 -4.84 -7.26
N LEU A 144 1.75 -4.07 -6.18
CA LEU A 144 0.88 -2.95 -5.86
C LEU A 144 0.81 -1.94 -7.01
N LEU A 145 1.95 -1.52 -7.57
CA LEU A 145 1.97 -0.56 -8.69
C LEU A 145 1.22 -1.10 -9.91
N ARG A 146 1.42 -2.38 -10.28
CA ARG A 146 0.69 -3.00 -11.39
C ARG A 146 -0.82 -3.01 -11.17
N GLU A 147 -1.26 -3.28 -9.95
CA GLU A 147 -2.68 -3.32 -9.60
C GLU A 147 -3.31 -1.93 -9.57
N LEU A 148 -2.57 -0.92 -9.11
CA LEU A 148 -2.96 0.48 -9.18
C LEU A 148 -3.09 0.94 -10.64
N GLU A 149 -2.08 0.67 -11.47
CA GLU A 149 -2.14 1.00 -12.90
C GLU A 149 -3.29 0.30 -13.62
N PHE A 150 -3.61 -0.93 -13.22
CA PHE A 150 -4.75 -1.68 -13.73
C PHE A 150 -6.08 -1.01 -13.37
N VAL A 151 -6.30 -0.61 -12.11
CA VAL A 151 -7.57 0.00 -11.68
C VAL A 151 -7.73 1.47 -12.10
N ALA A 152 -6.64 2.18 -12.33
CA ALA A 152 -6.65 3.63 -12.62
C ALA A 152 -7.70 4.07 -13.66
N PRO A 153 -7.85 3.41 -14.83
CA PRO A 153 -8.80 3.85 -15.85
C PRO A 153 -10.27 3.72 -15.42
N SER A 154 -10.63 2.75 -14.58
CA SER A 154 -12.02 2.56 -14.14
C SER A 154 -12.49 3.65 -13.18
N ILE A 155 -11.56 4.28 -12.47
CA ILE A 155 -11.80 5.44 -11.59
C ILE A 155 -11.41 6.78 -12.23
N GLY A 156 -11.18 6.79 -13.56
CA GLY A 156 -10.95 7.99 -14.36
C GLY A 156 -9.55 8.61 -14.23
N ILE A 157 -8.53 7.82 -13.89
CA ILE A 157 -7.12 8.25 -13.85
C ILE A 157 -6.38 7.71 -15.09
N ASP A 158 -5.61 8.55 -15.77
CA ASP A 158 -4.58 8.08 -16.72
C ASP A 158 -3.30 7.78 -15.93
N PRO A 159 -2.90 6.50 -15.75
CA PRO A 159 -1.72 6.16 -14.95
C PRO A 159 -0.40 6.67 -15.53
N ARG A 160 -0.36 7.02 -16.83
CA ARG A 160 0.85 7.57 -17.47
C ARG A 160 1.01 9.07 -17.24
N ASN A 161 -0.05 9.74 -16.80
CA ASN A 161 -0.05 11.16 -16.48
C ASN A 161 -1.03 11.41 -15.32
N PRO A 162 -0.76 10.83 -14.14
CA PRO A 162 -1.68 10.95 -13.02
C PRO A 162 -1.72 12.40 -12.53
N PRO A 163 -2.83 12.83 -11.90
CA PRO A 163 -2.87 14.06 -11.14
C PRO A 163 -1.74 14.12 -10.10
N ALA A 164 -1.44 15.33 -9.61
CA ALA A 164 -0.50 15.48 -8.51
C ALA A 164 -1.01 14.71 -7.27
N ALA A 165 -0.12 13.99 -6.61
CA ALA A 165 -0.45 13.33 -5.36
C ALA A 165 -0.79 14.37 -4.28
N PRO A 166 -1.70 14.03 -3.34
CA PRO A 166 -1.94 14.84 -2.15
C PRO A 166 -0.64 15.14 -1.41
N ALA A 167 -0.61 16.29 -0.71
CA ALA A 167 0.50 16.58 0.18
C ALA A 167 0.57 15.51 1.29
N ALA A 168 1.79 15.10 1.65
CA ALA A 168 1.98 14.26 2.82
C ALA A 168 1.50 15.01 4.08
N PRO A 169 0.95 14.31 5.07
CA PRO A 169 0.53 14.94 6.31
C PRO A 169 1.74 15.54 7.05
N GLU A 170 1.57 16.71 7.68
CA GLU A 170 2.66 17.42 8.38
C GLU A 170 3.18 16.66 9.61
N ARG A 171 2.34 15.78 10.16
CA ARG A 171 2.64 14.88 11.26
C ARG A 171 1.86 13.57 11.08
N PRO A 172 2.30 12.46 11.70
CA PRO A 172 1.44 11.29 11.86
C PRO A 172 0.05 11.66 12.38
N THR A 173 -0.96 11.04 11.77
CA THR A 173 -2.34 11.11 12.20
C THR A 173 -2.50 10.23 13.43
N SER A 174 -3.22 10.70 14.45
CA SER A 174 -3.54 9.81 15.58
C SER A 174 -4.62 8.80 15.18
N LEU A 175 -4.62 7.60 15.77
CA LEU A 175 -5.58 6.51 15.42
C LEU A 175 -7.05 6.95 15.36
N GLU A 176 -7.48 7.82 16.28
CA GLU A 176 -8.86 8.31 16.35
C GLU A 176 -9.13 9.52 15.46
N GLU A 177 -8.08 10.16 14.94
CA GLU A 177 -8.18 11.33 14.08
C GLU A 177 -8.46 10.88 12.63
N PRO A 178 -9.42 11.51 11.93
CA PRO A 178 -9.60 11.29 10.50
C PRO A 178 -8.40 11.87 9.74
N ALA A 179 -8.08 11.29 8.59
CA ALA A 179 -7.02 11.86 7.76
C ALA A 179 -7.46 13.26 7.30
N GLU A 180 -6.51 14.17 7.11
CA GLU A 180 -6.82 15.45 6.47
C GLU A 180 -7.20 15.16 5.01
N ALA A 181 -8.49 15.02 4.75
CA ALA A 181 -8.99 14.81 3.41
C ALA A 181 -8.79 16.09 2.61
N PRO A 182 -8.06 16.07 1.49
CA PRO A 182 -8.08 17.20 0.58
C PRO A 182 -9.52 17.43 0.14
N PRO A 183 -9.91 18.67 -0.19
CA PRO A 183 -11.22 18.93 -0.75
C PRO A 183 -11.38 18.06 -2.00
N TYR A 184 -12.21 17.01 -1.89
CA TYR A 184 -12.50 16.12 -2.99
C TYR A 184 -12.98 16.96 -4.18
N ASP A 185 -12.39 16.71 -5.35
CA ASP A 185 -13.00 17.21 -6.57
C ASP A 185 -14.42 16.60 -6.64
N GLY A 186 -15.37 17.28 -7.30
CA GLY A 186 -16.76 16.78 -7.41
C GLY A 186 -16.88 15.49 -8.24
N HIS A 187 -15.78 14.75 -8.43
CA HIS A 187 -15.71 13.52 -9.18
C HIS A 187 -16.42 12.39 -8.41
N PRO A 188 -17.18 11.51 -9.09
CA PRO A 188 -17.90 10.41 -8.44
C PRO A 188 -17.00 9.43 -7.68
N PHE A 189 -15.73 9.29 -8.10
CA PHE A 189 -14.71 8.42 -7.50
C PHE A 189 -13.66 9.18 -6.67
N ALA A 190 -14.01 10.32 -6.07
CA ALA A 190 -13.00 11.18 -5.45
C ALA A 190 -12.22 10.50 -4.30
N ARG A 191 -12.86 9.59 -3.54
CA ARG A 191 -12.24 8.86 -2.42
C ARG A 191 -11.23 7.83 -2.92
N GLU A 192 -11.63 7.05 -3.93
CA GLU A 192 -10.79 6.06 -4.60
C GLU A 192 -9.57 6.72 -5.23
N ARG A 193 -9.78 7.86 -5.91
CA ARG A 193 -8.71 8.63 -6.56
C ARG A 193 -7.71 9.17 -5.54
N HIS A 194 -8.19 9.68 -4.40
CA HIS A 194 -7.32 10.16 -3.32
C HIS A 194 -6.40 9.05 -2.81
N VAL A 195 -6.96 7.89 -2.46
CA VAL A 195 -6.18 6.73 -1.99
C VAL A 195 -5.23 6.23 -3.08
N TRP A 196 -5.71 6.13 -4.32
CA TRP A 196 -4.91 5.70 -5.47
C TRP A 196 -3.67 6.58 -5.64
N LEU A 197 -3.84 7.90 -5.57
CA LEU A 197 -2.74 8.85 -5.71
C LEU A 197 -1.70 8.69 -4.60
N GLY A 198 -2.14 8.46 -3.36
CA GLY A 198 -1.26 8.22 -2.22
C GLY A 198 -0.46 6.92 -2.36
N LEU A 199 -1.15 5.80 -2.64
CA LEU A 199 -0.50 4.50 -2.83
C LEU A 199 0.42 4.49 -4.06
N HIS A 200 0.01 5.14 -5.16
CA HIS A 200 0.83 5.23 -6.38
C HIS A 200 2.10 6.04 -6.13
N ALA A 201 2.01 7.16 -5.40
CA ALA A 201 3.18 7.94 -5.00
C ALA A 201 4.12 7.14 -4.09
N ALA A 202 3.56 6.40 -3.13
CA ALA A 202 4.32 5.53 -2.24
C ALA A 202 5.03 4.41 -3.01
N ALA A 203 4.33 3.67 -3.88
CA ALA A 203 4.88 2.59 -4.68
C ALA A 203 5.97 3.09 -5.65
N THR A 204 5.71 4.19 -6.36
CA THR A 204 6.69 4.78 -7.28
C THR A 204 7.96 5.22 -6.55
N ARG A 205 7.83 5.85 -5.37
CA ARG A 205 9.00 6.25 -4.58
C ARG A 205 9.73 5.06 -3.96
N SER A 206 8.99 4.07 -3.46
CA SER A 206 9.55 2.81 -2.93
C SER A 206 10.47 2.15 -3.97
N LEU A 207 10.02 2.07 -5.22
CA LEU A 207 10.80 1.49 -6.32
C LEU A 207 11.95 2.39 -6.78
N ALA A 208 11.75 3.71 -6.81
CA ALA A 208 12.78 4.64 -7.28
C ALA A 208 13.91 4.87 -6.26
N GLN A 209 13.60 4.82 -4.97
CA GLN A 209 14.51 5.18 -3.88
C GLN A 209 15.02 3.97 -3.09
N GLY A 210 14.40 2.79 -3.27
CA GLY A 210 14.76 1.61 -2.48
C GLY A 210 14.23 1.71 -1.05
N SER A 211 12.91 1.83 -0.91
CA SER A 211 12.24 1.92 0.39
C SER A 211 11.15 0.86 0.51
N MET A 212 10.85 0.40 1.71
CA MET A 212 9.59 -0.32 1.96
C MET A 212 8.48 0.68 2.32
N ILE A 213 7.23 0.26 2.15
CA ILE A 213 6.03 1.01 2.50
C ILE A 213 5.40 0.32 3.71
N ILE A 214 5.04 1.09 4.74
CA ILE A 214 4.32 0.59 5.92
C ILE A 214 2.99 1.33 6.05
N LEU A 215 1.93 0.60 6.38
CA LEU A 215 0.61 1.14 6.73
C LEU A 215 0.47 1.19 8.25
N SER A 216 -0.04 2.31 8.78
CA SER A 216 -0.34 2.49 10.21
C SER A 216 -1.64 3.22 10.47
#